data_AF-A0A0X3ARM1-F1
#
_entry.id   AF-A0A0X3ARM1-F1
#
_cell.length_a   1.000
_cell.length_b   1.000
_cell.length_c   1.000
_cell.angle_alpha   90.00
_cell.angle_beta   90.00
_cell.angle_gamma   90.00
#
_symmetry.space_group_name_H-M   'P 1'
#
loop_
_entity.id
_entity.type
_entity.pdbx_description
1 polymer ?
#
loop_
_entity_poly.entity_id
_entity_poly.type
_entity_poly.pdbx_seq_one_letter_code
_entity_poly.pdbx_strand_id
1 'polypeptide(L)'
;MNKFLKTLRYYLVEKESKWNYLFIIIPFIGVLIYNHIKVSPLKYGNYTIGYIDRIYWPIVNHKKVSYEYTVNGKEYSKSSIYNSDKRPKKGHRYLVQFSLEDNNVSDIFQDIPVPDSIKQAPPGGWKERPEWAKPK
;
A
#
# COMPACT_ATOMS: atom_id res chain seq x y z
N MET A 1 25.02 23.37 -27.53
CA MET A 1 23.98 23.45 -26.47
C MET A 1 22.65 23.82 -27.12
N ASN A 2 21.64 22.96 -27.00
CA ASN A 2 20.36 23.07 -27.71
C ASN A 2 19.65 24.39 -27.34
N LYS A 3 18.97 25.06 -28.29
CA LYS A 3 18.33 26.39 -28.07
C LYS A 3 17.40 26.38 -26.86
N PHE A 4 16.69 25.27 -26.67
CA PHE A 4 15.83 25.00 -25.51
C PHE A 4 16.57 25.08 -24.17
N LEU A 5 17.75 24.46 -24.06
CA LEU A 5 18.54 24.43 -22.82
C LEU A 5 19.05 25.81 -22.42
N LYS A 6 19.40 26.66 -23.40
CA LYS A 6 19.79 28.06 -23.14
C LYS A 6 18.62 28.85 -22.57
N THR A 7 17.45 28.74 -23.18
CA THR A 7 16.23 29.41 -22.70
C THR A 7 15.87 28.93 -21.29
N LEU A 8 15.91 27.63 -21.04
CA LEU A 8 15.59 27.05 -19.73
C LEU A 8 16.54 27.58 -18.64
N ARG A 9 17.85 27.60 -18.90
CA ARG A 9 18.85 28.15 -17.97
C ARG A 9 18.62 29.62 -17.66
N TYR A 10 18.30 30.43 -18.68
CA TYR A 10 18.04 31.85 -18.49
C TYR A 10 16.88 32.07 -17.51
N TYR A 11 15.76 31.35 -17.66
CA TYR A 11 14.62 31.48 -16.75
C TYR A 11 14.88 30.88 -15.36
N LEU A 12 15.63 29.79 -15.25
CA LEU A 12 15.86 29.15 -13.95
C LEU A 12 16.90 29.87 -13.09
N VAL A 13 17.94 30.46 -13.71
CA VAL A 13 19.14 30.91 -12.99
C VAL A 13 19.41 32.40 -13.18
N GLU A 14 19.25 32.93 -14.39
CA GLU A 14 19.75 34.29 -14.73
C GLU A 14 18.66 35.36 -14.60
N LYS A 15 17.40 35.01 -14.85
CA LYS A 15 16.26 35.93 -14.71
C LYS A 15 15.74 35.87 -13.28
N GLU A 16 16.01 36.89 -12.48
CA GLU A 16 15.40 37.02 -11.16
C GLU A 16 13.88 37.26 -11.28
N SER A 17 13.11 36.18 -11.16
CA SER A 17 11.65 36.24 -11.20
C SER A 17 11.06 35.40 -10.08
N LYS A 18 10.05 35.94 -9.40
CA LYS A 18 9.27 35.19 -8.40
C LYS A 18 8.59 33.94 -8.97
N TRP A 19 8.48 33.81 -10.29
CA TRP A 19 7.91 32.64 -10.95
C TRP A 19 8.89 31.44 -11.00
N ASN A 20 10.19 31.67 -10.75
CA ASN A 20 11.20 30.60 -10.76
C ASN A 20 10.94 29.56 -9.67
N TYR A 21 10.36 29.98 -8.54
CA TYR A 21 9.96 29.08 -7.46
C TYR A 21 8.95 28.02 -7.92
N LEU A 22 8.10 28.31 -8.92
CA LEU A 22 7.15 27.32 -9.44
C LEU A 22 7.84 26.10 -10.05
N PHE A 23 9.01 26.27 -10.66
CA PHE A 23 9.76 25.16 -11.24
C PHE A 23 10.32 24.19 -10.18
N ILE A 24 10.46 24.64 -8.93
CA ILE A 24 10.86 23.80 -7.80
C ILE A 24 9.62 23.25 -7.08
N ILE A 25 8.59 24.08 -6.91
CA ILE A 25 7.37 23.73 -6.18
C ILE A 25 6.54 22.67 -6.93
N ILE A 26 6.38 22.78 -8.25
CA ILE A 26 5.59 21.83 -9.05
C ILE A 26 6.10 20.39 -8.93
N PRO A 27 7.40 20.08 -9.18
CA PRO A 27 7.89 18.72 -9.01
C PRO A 27 7.83 18.26 -7.55
N PHE A 28 8.03 19.17 -6.60
CA PHE A 28 7.88 18.85 -5.17
C PHE A 28 6.45 18.43 -4.81
N ILE A 29 5.44 19.16 -5.28
CA ILE A 29 4.02 18.80 -5.12
C ILE A 29 3.74 17.44 -5.78
N GLY A 30 4.29 17.20 -6.98
CA GLY A 30 4.15 15.91 -7.66
C GLY A 30 4.67 14.74 -6.82
N VAL A 31 5.82 14.90 -6.16
CA VAL A 31 6.38 13.89 -5.24
C VAL A 31 5.47 13.68 -4.02
N LEU A 32 4.92 14.74 -3.44
CA LEU A 32 3.99 14.64 -2.31
C LEU A 32 2.71 13.89 -2.69
N ILE A 33 2.11 14.21 -3.84
CA ILE A 33 0.91 13.54 -4.36
C ILE A 33 1.20 12.05 -4.60
N TYR A 34 2.32 11.73 -5.25
CA TYR A 34 2.72 10.34 -5.51
C TYR A 34 2.85 9.52 -4.20
N ASN A 35 3.52 10.10 -3.20
CA ASN A 35 3.67 9.45 -1.89
C ASN A 35 2.32 9.29 -1.18
N HIS A 36 1.43 10.28 -1.28
CA HIS A 36 0.12 10.20 -0.64
C HIS A 36 -0.76 9.12 -1.26
N ILE A 37 -0.77 8.99 -2.59
CA ILE A 37 -1.50 7.92 -3.29
C ILE A 37 -0.95 6.55 -2.89
N LYS A 38 0.38 6.41 -2.78
CA LYS A 38 1.03 5.13 -2.42
C LYS A 38 0.76 4.69 -0.99
N VAL A 39 0.55 5.62 -0.06
CA VAL A 39 0.32 5.34 1.37
C VAL A 39 -1.18 5.28 1.70
N SER A 40 -2.05 5.73 0.79
CA SER A 40 -3.48 5.74 1.03
C SER A 40 -4.03 4.32 1.17
N PRO A 41 -4.90 4.05 2.17
CA PRO A 41 -5.55 2.76 2.31
C PRO A 41 -6.38 2.45 1.06
N LEU A 42 -6.42 1.17 0.69
CA LEU A 42 -7.18 0.69 -0.46
C LEU A 42 -8.67 1.03 -0.28
N LYS A 43 -9.20 1.90 -1.15
CA LYS A 43 -10.63 2.25 -1.14
C LYS A 43 -11.49 1.16 -1.77
N TYR A 44 -11.00 0.52 -2.82
CA TYR A 44 -11.71 -0.49 -3.59
C TYR A 44 -10.81 -1.70 -3.83
N GLY A 45 -11.36 -2.89 -3.69
CA GLY A 45 -10.60 -4.12 -3.83
C GLY A 45 -11.41 -5.34 -3.41
N ASN A 46 -10.97 -6.49 -3.90
CA ASN A 46 -11.50 -7.78 -3.47
C ASN A 46 -10.76 -8.26 -2.21
N TYR A 47 -11.34 -9.26 -1.56
CA TYR A 47 -10.81 -9.82 -0.32
C TYR A 47 -10.23 -11.20 -0.54
N THR A 48 -9.17 -11.53 0.17
CA THR A 48 -8.56 -12.85 0.22
C THR A 48 -8.09 -13.17 1.63
N ILE A 49 -7.43 -14.31 1.79
CA ILE A 49 -6.79 -14.73 3.04
C ILE A 49 -5.31 -14.37 2.95
N GLY A 50 -4.82 -13.65 3.95
CA GLY A 50 -3.40 -13.44 4.19
C GLY A 50 -2.89 -14.23 5.38
N TYR A 51 -1.67 -14.75 5.30
CA TYR A 51 -0.98 -15.44 6.37
C TYR A 51 0.14 -14.57 6.92
N ILE A 52 0.16 -14.33 8.24
CA ILE A 52 1.25 -13.58 8.88
C ILE A 52 2.45 -14.50 9.10
N ASP A 53 3.50 -14.34 8.28
CA ASP A 53 4.74 -15.10 8.39
C ASP A 53 5.65 -14.55 9.50
N ARG A 54 5.67 -13.22 9.68
CA ARG A 54 6.61 -12.56 10.60
C ARG A 54 6.06 -11.28 11.20
N ILE A 55 6.40 -11.05 12.47
CA ILE A 55 6.23 -9.76 13.14
C ILE A 55 7.61 -9.32 13.60
N TYR A 56 8.06 -8.13 13.19
CA TYR A 56 9.45 -7.70 13.39
C TYR A 56 9.59 -6.20 13.58
N TRP A 57 10.73 -5.77 14.14
CA TRP A 57 11.12 -4.37 14.24
C TRP A 57 12.21 -4.06 13.22
N PRO A 58 11.92 -3.31 12.15
CA PRO A 58 12.96 -2.82 11.24
C PRO A 58 13.84 -1.77 11.92
N ILE A 59 15.08 -1.62 11.45
CA ILE A 59 16.09 -0.72 12.05
C ILE A 59 15.64 0.76 12.05
N VAL A 60 14.90 1.19 11.02
CA VAL A 60 14.56 2.61 10.80
C VAL A 60 13.03 2.84 10.69
N ASN A 61 12.20 2.02 11.34
CA ASN A 61 10.74 2.21 11.26
C ASN A 61 9.98 1.57 12.44
N HIS A 62 8.67 1.77 12.46
CA HIS A 62 7.73 1.13 13.38
C HIS A 62 7.75 -0.39 13.22
N LYS A 63 7.34 -1.09 14.27
CA LYS A 63 7.06 -2.52 14.24
C LYS A 63 6.17 -2.86 13.04
N LYS A 64 6.50 -3.93 12.32
CA LYS A 64 5.80 -4.37 11.12
C LYS A 64 5.26 -5.79 11.26
N VAL A 65 4.21 -6.05 10.50
CA VAL A 65 3.66 -7.37 10.21
C VAL A 65 3.96 -7.67 8.76
N SER A 66 4.69 -8.75 8.50
CA SER A 66 4.85 -9.34 7.18
C SER A 66 3.72 -10.36 6.97
N TYR A 67 3.18 -10.41 5.76
CA TYR A 67 2.14 -11.35 5.39
C TYR A 67 2.21 -11.74 3.91
N GLU A 68 1.73 -12.94 3.64
CA GLU A 68 1.67 -13.54 2.31
C GLU A 68 0.21 -13.83 1.94
N TYR A 69 -0.14 -13.64 0.67
CA TYR A 69 -1.48 -13.94 0.16
C TYR A 69 -1.42 -14.42 -1.28
N THR A 70 -2.43 -15.21 -1.68
CA THR A 70 -2.53 -15.76 -3.03
C THR A 70 -3.79 -15.23 -3.72
N VAL A 71 -3.64 -14.82 -4.98
CA VAL A 71 -4.74 -14.43 -5.87
C VAL A 71 -4.50 -15.05 -7.24
N ASN A 72 -5.49 -15.77 -7.77
CA ASN A 72 -5.44 -16.48 -9.07
C ASN A 72 -4.18 -17.37 -9.21
N GLY A 73 -3.80 -18.05 -8.13
CA GLY A 73 -2.61 -18.91 -8.09
C GLY A 73 -1.26 -18.17 -8.04
N LYS A 74 -1.25 -16.83 -8.03
CA LYS A 74 -0.05 -16.02 -7.86
C LYS A 74 0.10 -15.56 -6.41
N GLU A 75 1.28 -15.74 -5.86
CA GLU A 75 1.64 -15.38 -4.50
C GLU A 75 2.22 -13.97 -4.43
N TYR A 76 1.92 -13.27 -3.33
CA TYR A 76 2.36 -11.92 -3.05
C TYR A 76 2.80 -11.83 -1.59
N SER A 77 3.90 -11.12 -1.34
CA SER A 77 4.45 -10.89 0.00
C SER A 77 4.50 -9.39 0.29
N LYS A 78 3.96 -8.99 1.44
CA LYS A 78 3.77 -7.59 1.85
C LYS A 78 4.03 -7.38 3.32
N SER A 79 4.13 -6.10 3.69
CA SER A 79 4.23 -5.70 5.09
C SER A 79 3.32 -4.53 5.39
N SER A 80 2.68 -4.55 6.55
CA SER A 80 1.93 -3.42 7.10
C SER A 80 2.50 -3.03 8.47
N ILE A 81 2.19 -1.82 8.94
CA ILE A 81 2.57 -1.35 10.27
C ILE A 81 1.80 -2.19 11.30
N TYR A 82 2.49 -2.72 12.30
CA TYR A 82 1.87 -3.48 13.38
C TYR A 82 0.95 -2.59 14.21
N ASN A 83 -0.30 -3.02 14.37
CA ASN A 83 -1.28 -2.37 15.22
C ASN A 83 -1.34 -3.07 16.58
N SER A 84 -0.93 -2.36 17.65
CA SER A 84 -0.90 -2.88 19.02
C SER A 84 -2.26 -3.20 19.60
N ASP A 85 -3.30 -2.48 19.19
CA ASP A 85 -4.65 -2.64 19.73
C ASP A 85 -5.31 -3.91 19.18
N LYS A 86 -4.98 -4.25 17.93
CA LYS A 86 -5.53 -5.44 17.26
C LYS A 86 -4.80 -6.74 17.62
N ARG A 87 -3.56 -6.63 18.12
CA ARG A 87 -2.74 -7.76 18.61
C ARG A 87 -2.69 -8.94 17.62
N PRO A 88 -2.31 -8.71 16.35
CA PRO A 88 -2.21 -9.79 15.37
C PRO A 88 -1.17 -10.83 15.80
N LYS A 89 -1.41 -12.09 15.44
CA LYS A 89 -0.56 -13.21 15.82
C LYS A 89 0.19 -13.75 14.60
N LYS A 90 1.49 -14.02 14.79
CA LYS A 90 2.28 -14.79 13.83
C LYS A 90 1.66 -16.19 13.65
N GLY A 91 1.72 -16.71 12.43
CA GLY A 91 1.22 -18.04 12.11
C GLY A 91 -0.30 -18.15 11.98
N HIS A 92 -1.00 -17.01 12.01
CA HIS A 92 -2.45 -16.95 11.87
C HIS A 92 -2.85 -16.29 10.56
N ARG A 93 -4.09 -16.56 10.15
CA ARG A 93 -4.69 -16.09 8.91
C ARG A 93 -5.63 -14.92 9.18
N TYR A 94 -5.56 -13.90 8.34
CA TYR A 94 -6.33 -12.66 8.47
C TYR A 94 -6.94 -12.28 7.13
N LEU A 95 -7.99 -11.48 7.18
CA LEU A 95 -8.57 -10.92 5.97
C LEU A 95 -7.57 -9.93 5.34
N VAL A 96 -7.38 -10.04 4.03
CA VAL A 96 -6.61 -9.09 3.24
C VAL A 96 -7.51 -8.52 2.17
N GLN A 97 -7.44 -7.21 1.95
CA GLN A 97 -8.00 -6.56 0.77
C GLN A 97 -6.88 -6.26 -0.22
N PHE A 98 -7.11 -6.52 -1.50
CA PHE A 98 -6.14 -6.26 -2.58
C PHE A 98 -6.79 -5.46 -3.71
N SER A 99 -6.00 -4.61 -4.38
CA SER A 99 -6.46 -3.80 -5.50
C SER A 99 -6.73 -4.66 -6.74
N LEU A 100 -7.81 -4.33 -7.46
CA LEU A 100 -8.13 -4.94 -8.76
C LEU A 100 -7.26 -4.41 -9.91
N GLU A 101 -6.69 -3.22 -9.76
CA GLU A 101 -5.80 -2.60 -10.76
C GLU A 101 -4.39 -3.19 -10.66
N ASP A 102 -3.91 -3.39 -9.43
CA ASP A 102 -2.64 -4.03 -9.15
C ASP A 102 -2.79 -4.94 -7.92
N ASN A 103 -2.88 -6.25 -8.16
CA ASN A 103 -2.96 -7.27 -7.10
C ASN A 103 -1.76 -7.24 -6.14
N ASN A 104 -0.66 -6.55 -6.50
CA ASN A 104 0.49 -6.31 -5.63
C ASN A 104 0.28 -5.13 -4.67
N VAL A 105 -0.86 -4.45 -4.68
CA VAL A 105 -1.24 -3.47 -3.65
C VAL A 105 -2.29 -4.13 -2.76
N SER A 106 -2.00 -4.20 -1.46
CA SER A 106 -2.87 -4.84 -0.48
C SER A 106 -2.82 -4.16 0.89
N ASP A 107 -3.86 -4.39 1.68
CA ASP A 107 -3.89 -4.06 3.11
C ASP A 107 -4.48 -5.23 3.91
N ILE A 108 -3.97 -5.41 5.13
CA ILE A 108 -4.31 -6.54 6.01
C ILE A 108 -5.12 -6.06 7.21
N PHE A 109 -6.29 -6.66 7.43
CA PHE A 109 -7.12 -6.40 8.60
C PHE A 109 -6.60 -7.20 9.80
N GLN A 110 -5.72 -6.58 10.59
CA GLN A 110 -5.05 -7.21 11.73
C GLN A 110 -5.98 -7.61 12.88
N ASP A 111 -7.25 -7.21 12.83
CA ASP A 111 -8.32 -7.49 13.78
C ASP A 111 -9.37 -8.48 13.32
N ILE A 112 -9.28 -8.93 12.06
CA ILE A 112 -10.27 -9.80 11.42
C ILE A 112 -9.59 -11.14 11.09
N PRO A 113 -9.45 -12.06 12.07
CA PRO A 113 -8.83 -13.37 11.86
C PRO A 113 -9.78 -14.30 11.09
N VAL A 114 -9.24 -15.03 10.11
CA VAL A 114 -9.99 -15.98 9.30
C VAL A 114 -10.31 -17.24 10.12
N PRO A 115 -11.58 -17.64 10.24
CA PRO A 115 -11.96 -18.87 10.93
C PRO A 115 -11.34 -20.13 10.32
N ASP A 116 -11.08 -21.15 11.16
CA ASP A 116 -10.47 -22.40 10.71
C ASP A 116 -11.33 -23.24 9.78
N SER A 117 -12.64 -22.99 9.77
CA SER A 117 -13.59 -23.57 8.81
C SER A 117 -13.32 -23.13 7.37
N ILE A 118 -12.76 -21.94 7.16
CA ILE A 118 -12.45 -21.43 5.82
C ILE A 118 -11.03 -21.86 5.48
N LYS A 119 -10.89 -22.82 4.57
CA LYS A 119 -9.58 -23.33 4.15
C LYS A 119 -8.94 -22.49 3.06
N GLN A 120 -9.73 -21.99 2.11
CA GLN A 120 -9.23 -21.27 0.94
C GLN A 120 -10.18 -20.13 0.55
N ALA A 121 -9.61 -19.06 0.01
CA ALA A 121 -10.38 -18.03 -0.69
C ALA A 121 -10.69 -18.46 -2.13
N PRO A 122 -11.76 -17.95 -2.75
CA PRO A 122 -11.95 -18.08 -4.19
C PRO A 122 -10.72 -17.56 -4.96
N PRO A 123 -10.38 -18.09 -6.15
CA PRO A 123 -9.20 -17.67 -6.90
C PRO A 123 -9.12 -16.15 -7.11
N GLY A 124 -10.23 -15.50 -7.47
CA GLY A 124 -10.33 -14.05 -7.65
C GLY A 124 -10.65 -13.26 -6.37
N GLY A 125 -10.63 -13.91 -5.21
CA GLY A 125 -11.07 -13.35 -3.94
C GLY A 125 -12.60 -13.18 -3.85
N TRP A 126 -13.06 -12.72 -2.69
CA TRP A 126 -14.44 -12.30 -2.48
C TRP A 126 -14.63 -10.86 -2.98
N LYS A 127 -15.67 -10.63 -3.81
CA LYS A 127 -16.03 -9.29 -4.29
C LYS A 127 -16.50 -8.37 -3.16
N GLU A 128 -17.14 -8.97 -2.17
CA GLU A 128 -17.62 -8.30 -0.97
C GLU A 128 -16.97 -8.89 0.27
N ARG A 129 -17.07 -8.17 1.38
CA ARG A 129 -16.55 -8.66 2.65
C ARG A 129 -17.30 -9.93 3.05
N PRO A 130 -16.60 -11.05 3.36
CA PRO A 130 -17.25 -12.28 3.81
C PRO A 130 -18.11 -12.06 5.07
N GLU A 131 -19.18 -12.85 5.22
CA GLU A 131 -20.16 -12.71 6.33
C GLU A 131 -19.52 -12.62 7.72
N TRP A 132 -18.55 -13.47 8.01
CA TRP A 132 -17.85 -13.49 9.30
C TRP A 132 -17.03 -12.23 9.59
N ALA A 133 -16.68 -11.48 8.55
CA ALA A 133 -15.85 -10.28 8.61
C ALA A 133 -16.67 -8.98 8.51
N LYS A 134 -17.98 -9.06 8.24
CA LYS A 134 -18.84 -7.87 8.21
C LYS A 134 -18.90 -7.24 9.61
N PRO A 135 -18.91 -5.90 9.71
CA PRO A 135 -19.13 -5.24 10.98
C PRO A 135 -20.51 -5.67 11.52
N LYS A 136 -20.57 -5.97 12.81
CA LYS A 136 -21.82 -6.25 13.51
C LYS A 136 -22.59 -4.95 13.78
#